data_AF-A0A8H8J8B7-F1
#
_entry.id   AF-A0A8H8J8B7-F1
#
_cell.length_a   1.000
_cell.length_b   1.000
_cell.length_c   1.000
_cell.angle_alpha   90.00
_cell.angle_beta   90.00
_cell.angle_gamma   90.00
#
_symmetry.space_group_name_H-M   'P 1'
#
loop_
_entity.id
_entity.type
_entity.pdbx_description
1 polymer ?
#
loop_
_entity_poly.entity_id
_entity_poly.type
_entity_poly.pdbx_seq_one_letter_code
_entity_poly.pdbx_strand_id
1 'polypeptide(L)'
;MSREYKYLTPEQVDFFMNHGYVVIKKALKEEWIERATHDVWIRLGVDPNDKSTWKSERVNQPWHRRVMAKDVAPAAWGAICEIVGGEERIADYCKEWRDGLITNMGSDEWETKDISPRELDNCDIKASPRGGGTYIAEDGVGVIARWLRDHPEGVLPGLGPGQGKFDFLARINECNVFTEMTGERGDVILLHPLMLHSASKNHTRAVRLITNPPVSLKEPFNFNRENPADFSLVELKTLKELGVDRYNFVPSVPRQQIVPKRLDAQTKILAEELERMKANAAKTGIPIDSEHANVHPDKLRESLSPPMVKAS
;
A
#
# COMPACT_ATOMS: atom_id res chain seq x y z
N MET A 1 2.54 32.97 -5.62
CA MET A 1 2.97 32.65 -4.24
C MET A 1 3.05 31.14 -4.14
N SER A 2 4.15 30.59 -3.64
CA SER A 2 4.28 29.14 -3.40
C SER A 2 3.21 28.71 -2.39
N ARG A 3 2.58 27.55 -2.63
CA ARG A 3 1.61 26.96 -1.70
C ARG A 3 2.31 26.72 -0.36
N GLU A 4 1.72 27.21 0.72
CA GLU A 4 2.23 26.97 2.08
C GLU A 4 1.78 25.58 2.53
N TYR A 5 2.72 24.78 3.01
CA TYR A 5 2.50 23.43 3.52
C TYR A 5 2.63 23.46 5.04
N LYS A 6 1.64 22.89 5.73
CA LYS A 6 1.59 22.78 7.19
C LYS A 6 2.21 21.46 7.68
N TYR A 7 2.09 20.39 6.91
CA TYR A 7 2.53 19.05 7.32
C TYR A 7 3.82 18.61 6.64
N LEU A 8 4.08 19.07 5.43
CA LEU A 8 5.34 18.85 4.72
C LEU A 8 6.26 20.05 4.84
N THR A 9 7.55 19.81 5.11
CA THR A 9 8.58 20.85 5.00
C THR A 9 8.91 21.12 3.54
N PRO A 10 9.48 22.30 3.20
CA PRO A 10 9.96 22.58 1.84
C PRO A 10 10.91 21.49 1.31
N GLU A 11 11.80 20.97 2.15
CA GLU A 11 12.74 19.91 1.78
C GLU A 11 12.01 18.59 1.48
N GLN A 12 10.96 18.27 2.23
CA GLN A 12 10.13 17.08 1.96
C GLN A 12 9.34 17.21 0.66
N VAL A 13 8.87 18.42 0.33
CA VAL A 13 8.21 18.70 -0.94
C VAL A 13 9.20 18.55 -2.09
N ASP A 14 10.38 19.17 -1.99
CA ASP A 14 11.43 19.06 -3.00
C ASP A 14 11.88 17.59 -3.18
N PHE A 15 12.02 16.86 -2.07
CA PHE A 15 12.33 15.44 -2.09
C PHE A 15 11.26 14.64 -2.81
N PHE A 16 9.97 14.84 -2.51
CA PHE A 16 8.87 14.20 -3.23
C PHE A 16 8.88 14.55 -4.73
N MET A 17 9.13 15.81 -5.07
CA MET A 17 9.20 16.27 -6.45
C MET A 17 10.39 15.68 -7.23
N ASN A 18 11.45 15.28 -6.55
CA ASN A 18 12.62 14.63 -7.17
C ASN A 18 12.47 13.11 -7.23
N HIS A 19 12.04 12.48 -6.13
CA HIS A 19 12.10 11.02 -5.97
C HIS A 19 10.73 10.33 -6.08
N GLY A 20 9.61 11.07 -6.05
CA GLY A 20 8.27 10.50 -6.13
C GLY A 20 7.82 9.77 -4.86
N TYR A 21 8.52 9.94 -3.74
CA TYR A 21 8.11 9.44 -2.43
C TYR A 21 8.54 10.38 -1.32
N VAL A 22 7.96 10.21 -0.13
CA VAL A 22 8.41 10.90 1.09
C VAL A 22 8.16 10.03 2.31
N VAL A 23 9.05 10.11 3.31
CA VAL A 23 8.93 9.40 4.57
C VAL A 23 8.49 10.38 5.66
N ILE A 24 7.38 10.05 6.33
CA ILE A 24 6.90 10.75 7.52
C ILE A 24 7.32 9.93 8.74
N LYS A 25 8.30 10.46 9.47
CA LYS A 25 8.93 9.76 10.59
C LYS A 25 8.01 9.70 11.80
N LYS A 26 7.98 8.55 12.47
CA LYS A 26 7.19 8.29 13.70
C LYS A 26 5.74 8.80 13.60
N ALA A 27 5.13 8.60 12.43
CA ALA A 27 3.83 9.17 12.12
C ALA A 27 2.67 8.44 12.82
N LEU A 28 2.78 7.12 12.99
CA LEU A 28 1.77 6.31 13.67
C LEU A 28 1.93 6.38 15.20
N LYS A 29 0.81 6.56 15.89
CA LYS A 29 0.74 6.45 17.35
C LYS A 29 0.99 5.02 17.82
N GLU A 30 1.70 4.87 18.93
CA GLU A 30 2.08 3.58 19.50
C GLU A 30 0.86 2.73 19.88
N GLU A 31 -0.18 3.35 20.46
CA GLU A 31 -1.44 2.69 20.85
C GLU A 31 -2.09 1.93 19.68
N TRP A 32 -2.00 2.46 18.47
CA TRP A 32 -2.54 1.81 17.28
C TRP A 32 -1.63 0.70 16.79
N ILE A 33 -0.31 0.87 16.85
CA ILE A 33 0.65 -0.17 16.48
C ILE A 33 0.46 -1.39 17.39
N GLU A 34 0.36 -1.18 18.70
CA GLU A 34 0.10 -2.25 19.66
C GLU A 34 -1.24 -2.93 19.38
N ARG A 35 -2.33 -2.16 19.24
CA ARG A 35 -3.65 -2.72 18.94
C ARG A 35 -3.67 -3.50 17.62
N ALA A 36 -3.03 -3.02 16.57
CA ALA A 36 -3.03 -3.67 15.26
C ALA A 36 -2.18 -4.95 15.22
N THR A 37 -1.20 -5.10 16.13
CA THR A 37 -0.21 -6.20 16.08
C THR A 37 -0.33 -7.21 17.22
N HIS A 38 -1.08 -6.92 18.29
CA HIS A 38 -1.11 -7.77 19.49
C HIS A 38 -1.55 -9.22 19.24
N ASP A 39 -2.37 -9.47 18.22
CA ASP A 39 -2.92 -10.77 17.90
C ASP A 39 -2.36 -11.38 16.61
N VAL A 40 -1.30 -10.79 16.04
CA VAL A 40 -0.74 -11.21 14.75
C VAL A 40 -0.36 -12.70 14.74
N TRP A 41 0.24 -13.18 15.83
CA TRP A 41 0.67 -14.57 15.97
C TRP A 41 -0.50 -15.54 16.15
N ILE A 42 -1.53 -15.12 16.89
CA ILE A 42 -2.78 -15.88 17.06
C ILE A 42 -3.47 -16.02 15.70
N ARG A 43 -3.56 -14.91 14.96
CA ARG A 43 -4.12 -14.86 13.61
C ARG A 43 -3.31 -15.74 12.65
N LEU A 44 -1.99 -15.70 12.67
CA LEU A 44 -1.16 -16.57 11.82
C LEU A 44 -1.24 -18.06 12.23
N GLY A 45 -1.48 -18.36 13.50
CA GLY A 45 -1.47 -19.73 14.02
C GLY A 45 -0.07 -20.34 14.07
N VAL A 46 0.95 -19.51 14.28
CA VAL A 46 2.37 -19.90 14.36
C VAL A 46 2.99 -19.34 15.64
N ASP A 47 4.10 -19.93 16.08
CA ASP A 47 4.82 -19.48 17.27
C ASP A 47 5.91 -18.46 16.85
N PRO A 48 5.93 -17.24 17.42
CA PRO A 48 7.00 -16.27 17.16
C PRO A 48 8.40 -16.76 17.53
N ASN A 49 8.52 -17.70 18.47
CA ASN A 49 9.79 -18.21 19.00
C ASN A 49 10.22 -19.53 18.38
N ASP A 50 9.37 -20.17 17.56
CA ASP A 50 9.70 -21.41 16.84
C ASP A 50 9.47 -21.23 15.33
N LYS A 51 10.56 -20.90 14.63
CA LYS A 51 10.59 -20.68 13.18
C LYS A 51 10.19 -21.93 12.38
N SER A 52 10.25 -23.14 12.94
CA SER A 52 9.79 -24.36 12.25
C SER A 52 8.27 -24.36 12.03
N THR A 53 7.54 -23.54 12.80
CA THR A 53 6.09 -23.36 12.64
C THR A 53 5.73 -22.39 11.50
N TRP A 54 6.70 -21.65 10.95
CA TRP A 54 6.47 -20.64 9.91
C TRP A 54 6.35 -21.29 8.53
N LYS A 55 5.12 -21.59 8.12
CA LYS A 55 4.83 -22.36 6.89
C LYS A 55 4.86 -21.53 5.59
N SER A 56 5.08 -20.22 5.67
CA SER A 56 5.03 -19.34 4.51
C SER A 56 6.00 -18.17 4.70
N GLU A 57 6.69 -17.77 3.63
CA GLU A 57 7.60 -16.62 3.63
C GLU A 57 6.85 -15.32 3.96
N ARG A 58 5.67 -15.14 3.35
CA ARG A 58 4.84 -13.95 3.46
C ARG A 58 3.36 -14.32 3.50
N VAL A 59 2.60 -13.67 4.37
CA VAL A 59 1.15 -13.83 4.49
C VAL A 59 0.48 -12.46 4.43
N ASN A 60 -0.52 -12.31 3.55
CA ASN A 60 -1.35 -11.11 3.43
C ASN A 60 -2.63 -11.30 4.24
N GLN A 61 -2.59 -10.93 5.50
CA GLN A 61 -3.67 -11.15 6.45
C GLN A 61 -4.85 -10.21 6.15
N PRO A 62 -6.10 -10.70 6.26
CA PRO A 62 -7.30 -9.86 6.19
C PRO A 62 -7.30 -8.85 7.35
N TRP A 63 -8.08 -7.78 7.24
CA TRP A 63 -8.21 -6.82 8.32
C TRP A 63 -9.26 -7.28 9.34
N HIS A 64 -9.11 -6.85 10.59
CA HIS A 64 -10.04 -7.08 11.70
C HIS A 64 -10.57 -5.79 12.31
N ARG A 65 -9.82 -4.69 12.18
CA ARG A 65 -10.08 -3.41 12.84
C ARG A 65 -9.92 -2.27 11.85
N ARG A 66 -10.75 -1.24 11.99
CA ARG A 66 -10.53 0.05 11.33
C ARG A 66 -10.40 1.20 12.30
N VAL A 67 -9.75 2.26 11.84
CA VAL A 67 -9.56 3.50 12.58
C VAL A 67 -9.44 4.67 11.61
N MET A 68 -9.85 5.87 12.01
CA MET A 68 -9.63 7.07 11.20
C MET A 68 -8.13 7.38 11.11
N ALA A 69 -7.61 7.52 9.89
CA ALA A 69 -6.19 7.77 9.64
C ALA A 69 -5.69 9.02 10.37
N LYS A 70 -6.50 10.09 10.41
CA LYS A 70 -6.20 11.34 11.12
C LYS A 70 -6.04 11.16 12.63
N ASP A 71 -6.70 10.17 13.23
CA ASP A 71 -6.68 9.97 14.68
C ASP A 71 -5.43 9.22 15.12
N VAL A 72 -4.91 8.32 14.28
CA VAL A 72 -3.73 7.48 14.58
C VAL A 72 -2.45 7.94 13.90
N ALA A 73 -2.54 8.76 12.86
CA ALA A 73 -1.39 9.31 12.14
C ALA A 73 -1.65 10.71 11.57
N PRO A 74 -1.91 11.72 12.43
CA PRO A 74 -2.30 13.06 11.98
C PRO A 74 -1.27 13.71 11.05
N ALA A 75 0.02 13.50 11.29
CA ALA A 75 1.09 14.04 10.45
C ALA A 75 1.10 13.41 9.05
N ALA A 76 0.98 12.07 8.97
CA ALA A 76 0.91 11.38 7.68
C ALA A 76 -0.39 11.69 6.94
N TRP A 77 -1.53 11.75 7.64
CA TRP A 77 -2.80 12.13 7.02
C TRP A 77 -2.76 13.55 6.45
N GLY A 78 -2.25 14.51 7.21
CA GLY A 78 -2.07 15.88 6.74
C GLY A 78 -1.15 15.96 5.51
N ALA A 79 -0.04 15.22 5.51
CA ALA A 79 0.86 15.13 4.36
C ALA A 79 0.18 14.49 3.13
N ILE A 80 -0.65 13.45 3.31
CA ILE A 80 -1.46 12.87 2.23
C ILE A 80 -2.38 13.94 1.63
N CYS A 81 -3.12 14.67 2.47
CA CYS A 81 -4.02 15.74 2.03
C CYS A 81 -3.29 16.81 1.22
N GLU A 82 -2.10 17.22 1.67
CA GLU A 82 -1.26 18.19 0.94
C GLU A 82 -0.78 17.65 -0.41
N ILE A 83 -0.34 16.39 -0.45
CA ILE A 83 0.18 15.74 -1.67
C ILE A 83 -0.89 15.60 -2.75
N VAL A 84 -2.11 15.24 -2.37
CA VAL A 84 -3.24 15.04 -3.33
C VAL A 84 -4.03 16.32 -3.58
N GLY A 85 -3.72 17.40 -2.87
CA GLY A 85 -4.27 18.73 -3.10
C GLY A 85 -5.55 19.05 -2.32
N GLY A 86 -5.91 18.27 -1.30
CA GLY A 86 -7.02 18.54 -0.39
C GLY A 86 -7.69 17.26 0.15
N GLU A 87 -8.16 17.28 1.40
CA GLU A 87 -8.88 16.16 2.02
C GLU A 87 -10.23 15.89 1.31
N GLU A 88 -10.87 16.93 0.81
CA GLU A 88 -12.14 16.88 0.11
C GLU A 88 -12.09 16.03 -1.17
N ARG A 89 -10.90 15.92 -1.78
CA ARG A 89 -10.63 15.12 -2.97
C ARG A 89 -10.52 13.63 -2.66
N ILE A 90 -10.21 13.25 -1.42
CA ILE A 90 -10.01 11.85 -1.03
C ILE A 90 -11.36 11.15 -0.88
N ALA A 91 -11.48 9.94 -1.45
CA ALA A 91 -12.67 9.13 -1.32
C ALA A 91 -12.93 8.75 0.15
N ASP A 92 -14.18 8.78 0.60
CA ASP A 92 -14.49 8.67 2.03
C ASP A 92 -14.05 7.33 2.64
N TYR A 93 -14.09 6.24 1.87
CA TYR A 93 -13.64 4.93 2.33
C TYR A 93 -12.12 4.82 2.52
N CYS A 94 -11.32 5.78 2.02
CA CYS A 94 -9.87 5.86 2.22
C CYS A 94 -9.48 6.62 3.49
N LYS A 95 -10.44 7.27 4.16
CA LYS A 95 -10.20 7.99 5.43
C LYS A 95 -9.99 7.05 6.62
N GLU A 96 -10.48 5.82 6.50
CA GLU A 96 -10.28 4.77 7.48
C GLU A 96 -9.12 3.86 7.06
N TRP A 97 -8.13 3.71 7.95
CA TRP A 97 -7.09 2.71 7.82
C TRP A 97 -7.49 1.42 8.52
N ARG A 98 -6.96 0.31 8.00
CA ARG A 98 -7.29 -1.04 8.44
C ARG A 98 -6.02 -1.80 8.80
N ASP A 99 -6.10 -2.72 9.75
CA ASP A 99 -5.01 -3.60 10.17
C ASP A 99 -4.87 -4.87 9.30
N GLY A 100 -5.10 -4.72 7.98
CA GLY A 100 -4.70 -5.73 7.01
C GLY A 100 -3.18 -5.75 6.94
N LEU A 101 -2.56 -6.78 7.50
CA LEU A 101 -1.12 -6.86 7.65
C LEU A 101 -0.50 -7.73 6.55
N ILE A 102 0.58 -7.23 5.93
CA ILE A 102 1.52 -8.08 5.23
C ILE A 102 2.61 -8.46 6.21
N THR A 103 2.61 -9.74 6.58
CA THR A 103 3.58 -10.33 7.49
C THR A 103 4.63 -11.07 6.68
N ASN A 104 5.85 -10.52 6.63
CA ASN A 104 7.00 -11.12 5.97
C ASN A 104 7.93 -11.72 7.03
N MET A 105 7.98 -13.04 7.07
CA MET A 105 8.77 -13.86 8.00
C MET A 105 10.10 -14.33 7.37
N GLY A 106 10.26 -14.16 6.06
CA GLY A 106 11.39 -14.71 5.31
C GLY A 106 11.34 -16.23 5.18
N SER A 107 12.34 -16.80 4.52
CA SER A 107 12.54 -18.26 4.40
C SER A 107 14.02 -18.60 4.50
N ASP A 108 14.32 -19.86 4.84
CA ASP A 108 15.70 -20.36 4.93
C ASP A 108 16.48 -20.15 3.61
N GLU A 109 15.78 -20.20 2.47
CA GLU A 109 16.36 -19.99 1.15
C GLU A 109 17.02 -18.60 1.01
N TRP A 110 16.36 -17.55 1.48
CA TRP A 110 16.81 -16.17 1.29
C TRP A 110 17.86 -15.71 2.30
N GLU A 111 18.14 -16.50 3.34
CA GLU A 111 19.26 -16.20 4.25
C GLU A 111 20.62 -16.24 3.52
N THR A 112 20.74 -17.08 2.48
CA THR A 112 22.00 -17.32 1.76
C THR A 112 21.97 -16.90 0.30
N LYS A 113 20.77 -16.74 -0.30
CA LYS A 113 20.61 -16.28 -1.68
C LYS A 113 20.41 -14.77 -1.75
N ASP A 114 20.86 -14.19 -2.85
CA ASP A 114 20.60 -12.80 -3.21
C ASP A 114 19.72 -12.74 -4.47
N ILE A 115 19.01 -11.63 -4.66
CA ILE A 115 18.11 -11.42 -5.79
C ILE A 115 18.14 -9.97 -6.23
N SER A 116 18.17 -9.73 -7.54
CA SER A 116 18.14 -8.38 -8.08
C SER A 116 16.77 -7.73 -7.87
N PRO A 117 16.69 -6.40 -7.64
CA PRO A 117 15.41 -5.69 -7.61
C PRO A 117 14.53 -5.89 -8.85
N ARG A 118 15.14 -6.18 -10.01
CA ARG A 118 14.42 -6.45 -11.28
C ARG A 118 13.74 -7.82 -11.32
N GLU A 119 14.11 -8.71 -10.41
CA GLU A 119 13.64 -10.10 -10.35
C GLU A 119 12.59 -10.31 -9.23
N LEU A 120 12.13 -9.22 -8.58
CA LEU A 120 11.19 -9.27 -7.45
C LEU A 120 9.71 -9.23 -7.88
N ASP A 121 8.89 -10.10 -7.28
CA ASP A 121 7.44 -10.18 -7.51
C ASP A 121 6.60 -9.55 -6.36
N ASN A 122 5.62 -8.72 -6.72
CA ASN A 122 4.54 -8.09 -5.90
C ASN A 122 4.93 -6.98 -4.91
N CYS A 123 4.20 -5.86 -4.95
CA CYS A 123 4.25 -4.63 -4.12
C CYS A 123 3.96 -4.76 -2.60
N ASP A 124 4.89 -4.50 -1.67
CA ASP A 124 4.60 -4.29 -0.22
C ASP A 124 5.71 -3.48 0.52
N ILE A 125 5.37 -2.54 1.44
CA ILE A 125 6.32 -1.52 1.98
C ILE A 125 7.10 -1.81 3.30
N LYS A 126 8.37 -1.35 3.45
CA LYS A 126 9.22 -1.17 4.69
C LYS A 126 10.01 -2.35 5.27
N ALA A 127 11.33 -2.18 5.54
CA ALA A 127 12.11 -3.05 6.45
C ALA A 127 13.43 -2.41 6.95
N SER A 128 14.25 -3.14 7.71
CA SER A 128 15.70 -2.90 7.79
C SER A 128 16.36 -3.25 6.43
N PRO A 129 17.58 -2.78 6.12
CA PRO A 129 18.30 -3.25 4.93
C PRO A 129 18.30 -4.78 4.85
N ARG A 130 17.95 -5.35 3.69
CA ARG A 130 17.77 -6.80 3.48
C ARG A 130 16.69 -7.48 4.33
N GLY A 131 15.88 -6.72 5.07
CA GLY A 131 14.80 -7.22 5.93
C GLY A 131 13.48 -7.45 5.18
N GLY A 132 13.49 -7.43 3.86
CA GLY A 132 12.28 -7.58 3.05
C GLY A 132 11.53 -6.28 2.82
N GLY A 133 12.21 -5.13 2.70
CA GLY A 133 11.57 -3.84 2.41
C GLY A 133 10.99 -3.77 1.01
N THR A 134 10.16 -2.77 0.68
CA THR A 134 9.86 -2.54 -0.75
C THR A 134 11.14 -2.14 -1.44
N TYR A 135 11.36 -2.60 -2.66
CA TYR A 135 12.05 -1.78 -3.64
C TYR A 135 11.05 -0.88 -4.35
N ILE A 136 11.43 0.38 -4.52
CA ILE A 136 10.79 1.29 -5.47
C ILE A 136 11.74 1.55 -6.63
N ALA A 137 11.18 1.85 -7.80
CA ALA A 137 11.92 2.39 -8.93
C ALA A 137 11.59 3.88 -9.04
N GLU A 138 12.48 4.74 -8.58
CA GLU A 138 12.23 6.20 -8.47
C GLU A 138 11.94 6.83 -9.84
N ASP A 139 12.66 6.38 -10.88
CA ASP A 139 12.44 6.78 -12.27
C ASP A 139 11.24 6.08 -12.93
N GLY A 140 10.62 5.13 -12.23
CA GLY A 140 9.43 4.41 -12.67
C GLY A 140 8.20 5.30 -12.81
N VAL A 141 8.10 6.39 -12.06
CA VAL A 141 6.96 7.34 -12.18
C VAL A 141 6.82 7.84 -13.63
N GLY A 142 7.93 8.26 -14.24
CA GLY A 142 7.93 8.74 -15.62
C GLY A 142 7.69 7.63 -16.64
N VAL A 143 8.23 6.43 -16.41
CA VAL A 143 7.96 5.25 -17.24
C VAL A 143 6.47 4.96 -17.31
N ILE A 144 5.80 4.93 -16.15
CA ILE A 144 4.37 4.65 -16.08
C ILE A 144 3.52 5.81 -16.60
N ALA A 145 3.89 7.06 -16.31
CA ALA A 145 3.18 8.24 -16.81
C ALA A 145 3.16 8.27 -18.35
N ARG A 146 4.32 8.05 -19.00
CA ARG A 146 4.40 7.99 -20.47
C ARG A 146 3.61 6.82 -21.04
N TRP A 147 3.70 5.65 -20.41
CA TRP A 147 2.93 4.48 -20.84
C TRP A 147 1.42 4.75 -20.79
N LEU A 148 0.89 5.24 -19.67
CA LEU A 148 -0.54 5.52 -19.52
C LEU A 148 -1.02 6.67 -20.42
N ARG A 149 -0.16 7.66 -20.70
CA ARG A 149 -0.42 8.73 -21.67
C ARG A 149 -0.71 8.13 -23.06
N ASP A 150 0.07 7.14 -23.45
CA ASP A 150 0.01 6.52 -24.77
C ASP A 150 -1.04 5.39 -24.86
N HIS A 151 -1.69 5.05 -23.73
CA HIS A 151 -2.73 4.01 -23.63
C HIS A 151 -4.00 4.57 -22.94
N PRO A 152 -4.74 5.50 -23.58
CA PRO A 152 -5.93 6.13 -23.01
C PRO A 152 -7.09 5.15 -22.75
N GLU A 153 -7.05 3.95 -23.33
CA GLU A 153 -7.99 2.84 -23.07
C GLU A 153 -7.78 2.18 -21.70
N GLY A 154 -6.64 2.44 -21.06
CA GLY A 154 -6.27 1.85 -19.79
C GLY A 154 -5.73 0.42 -19.92
N VAL A 155 -5.43 -0.19 -18.78
CA VAL A 155 -4.83 -1.52 -18.71
C VAL A 155 -5.49 -2.34 -17.62
N LEU A 156 -5.64 -3.64 -17.85
CA LEU A 156 -6.00 -4.59 -16.79
C LEU A 156 -4.77 -4.89 -15.92
N PRO A 157 -4.96 -5.16 -14.61
CA PRO A 157 -3.88 -5.62 -13.75
C PRO A 157 -3.19 -6.87 -14.32
N GLY A 158 -1.86 -6.86 -14.34
CA GLY A 158 -1.02 -7.95 -14.84
C GLY A 158 0.41 -7.83 -14.33
N LEU A 159 1.14 -8.95 -14.35
CA LEU A 159 2.56 -9.06 -13.95
C LEU A 159 3.44 -9.60 -15.08
N GLY A 160 2.94 -9.63 -16.32
CA GLY A 160 3.67 -10.20 -17.44
C GLY A 160 2.97 -9.95 -18.78
N PRO A 161 3.53 -10.47 -19.89
CA PRO A 161 3.06 -10.16 -21.23
C PRO A 161 1.63 -10.67 -21.44
N GLY A 162 0.80 -9.84 -22.07
CA GLY A 162 -0.57 -10.18 -22.41
C GLY A 162 -1.31 -8.99 -22.97
N GLN A 163 -2.09 -9.22 -24.03
CA GLN A 163 -2.86 -8.15 -24.67
C GLN A 163 -3.82 -7.48 -23.66
N GLY A 164 -3.75 -6.16 -23.55
CA GLY A 164 -4.57 -5.36 -22.64
C GLY A 164 -4.23 -5.48 -21.15
N LYS A 165 -3.14 -6.18 -20.78
CA LYS A 165 -2.63 -6.24 -19.40
C LYS A 165 -1.43 -5.33 -19.22
N PHE A 166 -1.28 -4.84 -17.99
CA PHE A 166 -0.07 -4.17 -17.59
C PHE A 166 1.10 -5.15 -17.54
N ASP A 167 2.13 -4.91 -18.36
CA ASP A 167 3.35 -5.72 -18.37
C ASP A 167 4.37 -5.12 -17.39
N PHE A 168 4.27 -5.52 -16.12
CA PHE A 168 5.16 -5.04 -15.06
C PHE A 168 6.64 -5.28 -15.38
N LEU A 169 6.98 -6.48 -15.93
CA LEU A 169 8.36 -6.85 -16.23
C LEU A 169 8.94 -6.01 -17.36
N ALA A 170 8.16 -5.70 -18.39
CA ALA A 170 8.62 -4.79 -19.44
C ALA A 170 8.90 -3.40 -18.86
N ARG A 171 8.01 -2.86 -18.01
CA ARG A 171 8.17 -1.51 -17.44
C ARG A 171 9.34 -1.43 -16.45
N ILE A 172 9.54 -2.43 -15.59
CA ILE A 172 10.64 -2.40 -14.62
C ILE A 172 12.01 -2.47 -15.30
N ASN A 173 12.11 -3.10 -16.48
CA ASN A 173 13.32 -3.13 -17.29
C ASN A 173 13.70 -1.77 -17.90
N GLU A 174 12.77 -0.82 -17.96
CA GLU A 174 13.04 0.56 -18.38
C GLU A 174 13.59 1.44 -17.24
N CYS A 175 13.44 0.99 -15.99
CA CYS A 175 13.88 1.73 -14.80
C CYS A 175 15.34 1.43 -14.46
N ASN A 176 16.04 2.35 -13.79
CA ASN A 176 17.45 2.23 -13.42
C ASN A 176 17.77 2.68 -12.00
N VAL A 177 16.87 3.43 -11.36
CA VAL A 177 17.10 3.98 -10.01
C VAL A 177 16.23 3.22 -9.02
N PHE A 178 16.86 2.28 -8.31
CA PHE A 178 16.17 1.41 -7.35
C PHE A 178 16.57 1.76 -5.92
N THR A 179 15.57 1.89 -5.06
CA THR A 179 15.79 2.23 -3.65
C THR A 179 15.04 1.24 -2.77
N GLU A 180 15.75 0.59 -1.85
CA GLU A 180 15.13 -0.21 -0.80
C GLU A 180 14.53 0.74 0.25
N MET A 181 13.24 0.63 0.47
CA MET A 181 12.50 1.38 1.47
C MET A 181 12.81 0.83 2.86
N THR A 182 13.62 1.59 3.58
CA THR A 182 13.91 1.35 4.97
C THR A 182 13.18 2.31 5.90
N GLY A 183 12.86 1.87 7.11
CA GLY A 183 12.18 2.71 8.09
C GLY A 183 12.03 2.07 9.45
N GLU A 184 11.80 2.90 10.46
CA GLU A 184 11.63 2.47 11.85
C GLU A 184 10.15 2.25 12.18
N ARG A 185 9.85 1.49 13.23
CA ARG A 185 8.48 1.33 13.77
C ARG A 185 7.78 2.69 13.84
N GLY A 186 6.55 2.75 13.32
CA GLY A 186 5.76 3.98 13.28
C GLY A 186 5.99 4.91 12.08
N ASP A 187 7.08 4.75 11.31
CA ASP A 187 7.26 5.49 10.05
C ASP A 187 6.19 5.12 9.01
N VAL A 188 5.72 6.13 8.27
CA VAL A 188 4.82 5.98 7.11
C VAL A 188 5.54 6.50 5.87
N ILE A 189 5.48 5.72 4.78
CA ILE A 189 6.09 6.09 3.49
C ILE A 189 4.95 6.36 2.52
N LEU A 190 4.93 7.56 1.94
CA LEU A 190 3.97 7.98 0.95
C LEU A 190 4.62 7.87 -0.43
N LEU A 191 4.02 7.09 -1.33
CA LEU A 191 4.49 6.89 -2.69
C LEU A 191 3.59 7.62 -3.68
N HIS A 192 4.17 8.15 -4.75
CA HIS A 192 3.41 8.59 -5.91
C HIS A 192 2.61 7.41 -6.49
N PRO A 193 1.35 7.60 -6.93
CA PRO A 193 0.49 6.49 -7.37
C PRO A 193 1.02 5.74 -8.61
N LEU A 194 1.89 6.37 -9.39
CA LEU A 194 2.56 5.75 -10.55
C LEU A 194 3.94 5.16 -10.22
N MET A 195 4.35 5.16 -8.94
CA MET A 195 5.62 4.58 -8.51
C MET A 195 5.61 3.07 -8.70
N LEU A 196 6.51 2.56 -9.55
CA LEU A 196 6.75 1.12 -9.64
C LEU A 196 7.42 0.64 -8.37
N HIS A 197 6.91 -0.46 -7.81
CA HIS A 197 7.44 -1.00 -6.57
C HIS A 197 7.15 -2.50 -6.45
N SER A 198 7.99 -3.20 -5.70
CA SER A 198 7.86 -4.63 -5.41
C SER A 198 8.41 -4.93 -4.01
N ALA A 199 7.88 -5.94 -3.33
CA ALA A 199 8.37 -6.43 -2.06
C ALA A 199 9.69 -7.14 -2.30
N SER A 200 10.67 -6.90 -1.42
CA SER A 200 11.93 -7.62 -1.44
C SER A 200 11.88 -8.89 -0.59
N LYS A 201 12.93 -9.68 -0.72
CA LYS A 201 13.14 -10.88 0.07
C LYS A 201 13.66 -10.52 1.45
N ASN A 202 13.12 -11.19 2.47
CA ASN A 202 13.59 -11.01 3.83
C ASN A 202 14.73 -11.98 4.12
N HIS A 203 15.96 -11.48 3.98
CA HIS A 203 17.19 -12.24 4.19
C HIS A 203 17.55 -12.38 5.68
N THR A 204 16.93 -11.58 6.55
CA THR A 204 17.24 -11.57 7.99
C THR A 204 16.38 -12.52 8.80
N ARG A 205 15.19 -12.86 8.28
CA ARG A 205 14.10 -13.54 9.00
C ARG A 205 13.68 -12.86 10.30
N ALA A 206 14.03 -11.58 10.46
CA ALA A 206 13.37 -10.71 11.42
C ALA A 206 11.99 -10.38 10.87
N VAL A 207 10.95 -10.62 11.66
CA VAL A 207 9.58 -10.49 11.18
C VAL A 207 9.27 -9.03 10.88
N ARG A 208 8.76 -8.79 9.68
CA ARG A 208 8.33 -7.48 9.22
C ARG A 208 6.82 -7.49 9.08
N LEU A 209 6.18 -6.51 9.71
CA LEU A 209 4.75 -6.25 9.63
C LEU A 209 4.52 -4.87 9.02
N ILE A 210 3.61 -4.78 8.06
CA ILE A 210 3.12 -3.50 7.55
C ILE A 210 1.68 -3.56 7.08
N THR A 211 1.11 -2.38 6.82
CA THR A 211 -0.13 -2.18 6.09
C THR A 211 0.14 -1.28 4.89
N ASN A 212 -0.61 -1.46 3.80
CA ASN A 212 -0.51 -0.66 2.58
C ASN A 212 -1.89 -0.15 2.13
N PRO A 213 -2.55 0.73 2.91
CA PRO A 213 -3.85 1.26 2.52
C PRO A 213 -3.70 2.14 1.26
N PRO A 214 -4.49 1.90 0.19
CA PRO A 214 -4.47 2.77 -0.98
C PRO A 214 -5.18 4.08 -0.67
N VAL A 215 -4.69 5.18 -1.25
CA VAL A 215 -5.39 6.46 -1.28
C VAL A 215 -6.04 6.61 -2.65
N SER A 216 -7.36 6.63 -2.68
CA SER A 216 -8.15 6.88 -3.89
C SER A 216 -8.85 8.22 -3.78
N LEU A 217 -9.06 8.85 -4.93
CA LEU A 217 -9.75 10.14 -5.02
C LEU A 217 -11.20 9.93 -5.48
N LYS A 218 -12.05 10.91 -5.15
CA LYS A 218 -13.43 10.98 -5.63
C LYS A 218 -13.48 11.21 -7.15
N GLU A 219 -12.57 12.05 -7.64
CA GLU A 219 -12.40 12.35 -9.06
C GLU A 219 -10.95 12.09 -9.49
N PRO A 220 -10.70 11.71 -10.76
CA PRO A 220 -9.34 11.55 -11.28
C PRO A 220 -8.50 12.84 -11.14
N PHE A 221 -7.18 12.68 -11.12
CA PHE A 221 -6.26 13.82 -11.24
C PHE A 221 -6.52 14.61 -12.52
N ASN A 222 -6.41 15.93 -12.43
CA ASN A 222 -6.56 16.86 -13.54
C ASN A 222 -5.20 17.48 -13.86
N PHE A 223 -4.61 17.05 -14.98
CA PHE A 223 -3.32 17.53 -15.46
C PHE A 223 -3.43 18.78 -16.37
N ASN A 224 -4.62 19.37 -16.50
CA ASN A 224 -4.89 20.49 -17.40
C ASN A 224 -5.58 21.68 -16.70
N ARG A 225 -5.27 21.94 -15.43
CA ARG A 225 -5.83 23.09 -14.68
C ARG A 225 -5.38 24.41 -15.27
N GLU A 226 -6.26 25.41 -15.27
CA GLU A 226 -5.96 26.76 -15.78
C GLU A 226 -5.04 27.53 -14.84
N ASN A 227 -5.32 27.49 -13.54
CA ASN A 227 -4.49 28.09 -12.51
C ASN A 227 -3.42 27.08 -12.03
N PRO A 228 -2.12 27.35 -12.24
CA PRO A 228 -1.05 26.46 -11.80
C PRO A 228 -1.02 26.19 -10.28
N ALA A 229 -1.54 27.12 -9.47
CA ALA A 229 -1.58 26.94 -8.01
C ALA A 229 -2.57 25.85 -7.55
N ASP A 230 -3.50 25.42 -8.43
CA ASP A 230 -4.52 24.43 -8.08
C ASP A 230 -4.05 22.98 -8.28
N PHE A 231 -2.88 22.79 -8.90
CA PHE A 231 -2.26 21.48 -9.03
C PHE A 231 -1.83 20.95 -7.66
N SER A 232 -2.06 19.65 -7.47
CA SER A 232 -1.51 18.86 -6.37
C SER A 232 -0.05 18.47 -6.65
N LEU A 233 0.69 18.04 -5.63
CA LEU A 233 2.07 17.57 -5.81
C LEU A 233 2.14 16.33 -6.70
N VAL A 234 1.12 15.45 -6.65
CA VAL A 234 1.02 14.30 -7.58
C VAL A 234 0.87 14.77 -9.03
N GLU A 235 -0.02 15.73 -9.28
CA GLU A 235 -0.21 16.30 -10.63
C GLU A 235 1.07 16.96 -11.13
N LEU A 236 1.72 17.80 -10.30
CA LEU A 236 2.97 18.48 -10.64
C LEU A 236 4.12 17.51 -10.90
N LYS A 237 4.30 16.48 -10.05
CA LYS A 237 5.34 15.46 -10.27
C LYS A 237 5.09 14.69 -11.56
N THR A 238 3.84 14.30 -11.84
CA THR A 238 3.50 13.61 -13.10
C THR A 238 3.81 14.48 -14.32
N LEU A 239 3.42 15.76 -14.30
CA LEU A 239 3.69 16.72 -15.37
C LEU A 239 5.20 16.93 -15.58
N LYS A 240 5.97 17.07 -14.48
CA LYS A 240 7.44 17.14 -14.51
C LYS A 240 8.06 15.92 -15.20
N GLU A 241 7.60 14.72 -14.86
CA GLU A 241 8.09 13.47 -15.47
C GLU A 241 7.71 13.30 -16.95
N LEU A 242 6.61 13.94 -17.37
CA LEU A 242 6.19 14.00 -18.78
C LEU A 242 6.91 15.10 -19.57
N GLY A 243 7.59 16.03 -18.89
CA GLY A 243 8.27 17.17 -19.51
C GLY A 243 7.31 18.22 -20.09
N VAL A 244 6.12 18.37 -19.52
CA VAL A 244 5.09 19.30 -19.98
C VAL A 244 4.48 20.08 -18.82
N ASP A 245 4.01 21.31 -19.07
CA ASP A 245 3.36 22.13 -18.04
C ASP A 245 1.90 21.76 -17.81
N ARG A 246 1.22 21.26 -18.86
CA ARG A 246 -0.18 20.86 -18.85
C ARG A 246 -0.40 19.70 -19.82
N TYR A 247 -1.32 18.82 -19.49
CA TYR A 247 -1.70 17.70 -20.34
C TYR A 247 -3.21 17.40 -20.23
N ASN A 248 -3.93 17.44 -21.36
CA ASN A 248 -5.36 17.13 -21.39
C ASN A 248 -5.59 15.62 -21.58
N PHE A 249 -5.54 14.85 -20.51
CA PHE A 249 -5.81 13.41 -20.57
C PHE A 249 -7.32 13.15 -20.70
N VAL A 250 -7.71 12.45 -21.76
CA VAL A 250 -9.08 11.98 -21.99
C VAL A 250 -9.04 10.46 -22.16
N PRO A 251 -9.68 9.68 -21.28
CA PRO A 251 -9.76 8.24 -21.46
C PRO A 251 -10.59 7.90 -22.71
N SER A 252 -10.16 6.91 -23.49
CA SER A 252 -10.88 6.50 -24.71
C SER A 252 -12.07 5.57 -24.41
N VAL A 253 -12.12 4.99 -23.20
CA VAL A 253 -13.20 4.11 -22.74
C VAL A 253 -13.60 4.42 -21.28
N PRO A 254 -14.83 4.07 -20.84
CA PRO A 254 -15.22 4.19 -19.45
C PRO A 254 -14.35 3.35 -18.50
N ARG A 255 -14.12 3.86 -17.28
CA ARG A 255 -13.40 3.11 -16.24
C ARG A 255 -14.23 1.91 -15.79
N GLN A 256 -13.54 0.80 -15.54
CA GLN A 256 -14.16 -0.43 -15.04
C GLN A 256 -13.74 -0.68 -13.60
N GLN A 257 -14.68 -1.18 -12.80
CA GLN A 257 -14.39 -1.67 -11.46
C GLN A 257 -14.00 -3.15 -11.54
N ILE A 258 -12.92 -3.51 -10.83
CA ILE A 258 -12.42 -4.88 -10.82
C ILE A 258 -12.43 -5.36 -9.37
N VAL A 259 -13.19 -6.43 -9.11
CA VAL A 259 -13.13 -7.14 -7.83
C VAL A 259 -11.92 -8.08 -7.86
N PRO A 260 -10.93 -7.90 -6.98
CA PRO A 260 -9.72 -8.70 -7.04
C PRO A 260 -9.99 -10.12 -6.51
N LYS A 261 -9.48 -11.14 -7.21
CA LYS A 261 -9.58 -12.56 -6.80
C LYS A 261 -9.05 -12.82 -5.38
N ARG A 262 -8.13 -11.96 -4.90
CA ARG A 262 -7.58 -12.04 -3.53
C ARG A 262 -8.66 -11.99 -2.45
N LEU A 263 -9.82 -11.39 -2.73
CA LEU A 263 -10.91 -11.26 -1.76
C LEU A 263 -11.44 -12.62 -1.30
N ASP A 264 -11.51 -13.60 -2.21
CA ASP A 264 -11.97 -14.94 -1.87
C ASP A 264 -10.93 -15.68 -1.00
N ALA A 265 -9.65 -15.51 -1.29
CA ALA A 265 -8.56 -16.05 -0.47
C ALA A 265 -8.54 -15.42 0.94
N GLN A 266 -8.67 -14.10 1.02
CA GLN A 266 -8.74 -13.37 2.29
C GLN A 266 -9.97 -13.76 3.13
N THR A 267 -11.10 -14.08 2.49
CA THR A 267 -12.30 -14.56 3.18
C THR A 267 -12.05 -15.89 3.87
N LYS A 268 -11.34 -16.82 3.21
CA LYS A 268 -10.96 -18.11 3.80
C LYS A 268 -9.99 -17.91 4.96
N ILE A 269 -8.96 -17.10 4.78
CA ILE A 269 -7.99 -16.78 5.83
C ILE A 269 -8.72 -16.15 7.03
N LEU A 270 -9.65 -15.21 6.81
CA LEU A 270 -10.40 -14.57 7.89
C LEU A 270 -11.19 -15.58 8.73
N ALA A 271 -11.85 -16.54 8.08
CA ALA A 271 -12.56 -17.59 8.80
C ALA A 271 -11.62 -18.39 9.72
N GLU A 272 -10.45 -18.77 9.20
CA GLU A 272 -9.44 -19.48 9.99
C GLU A 272 -8.84 -18.63 11.12
N GLU A 273 -8.58 -17.34 10.87
CA GLU A 273 -8.11 -16.38 11.88
C GLU A 273 -9.13 -16.26 13.01
N LEU A 274 -10.42 -16.13 12.68
CA LEU A 274 -11.49 -16.03 13.67
C LEU A 274 -11.62 -17.29 14.54
N GLU A 275 -11.48 -18.49 13.96
CA GLU A 275 -11.50 -19.73 14.74
C GLU A 275 -10.31 -19.80 15.72
N ARG A 276 -9.11 -19.39 15.29
CA ARG A 276 -7.94 -19.30 16.18
C ARG A 276 -8.13 -18.27 17.29
N MET A 277 -8.70 -17.11 16.97
CA MET A 277 -9.01 -16.07 17.94
C MET A 277 -10.06 -16.53 18.96
N LYS A 278 -11.11 -17.23 18.54
CA LYS A 278 -12.12 -17.83 19.44
C LYS A 278 -11.52 -18.88 20.36
N ALA A 279 -10.68 -19.77 19.84
CA ALA A 279 -9.98 -20.76 20.65
C ALA A 279 -9.07 -20.10 21.69
N ASN A 280 -8.33 -19.05 21.30
CA ASN A 280 -7.50 -18.30 22.22
C ASN A 280 -8.33 -17.56 23.29
N ALA A 281 -9.44 -16.94 22.91
CA ALA A 281 -10.35 -16.27 23.84
C ALA A 281 -10.95 -17.24 24.87
N ALA A 282 -11.38 -18.43 24.42
CA ALA A 282 -11.87 -19.47 25.32
C ALA A 282 -10.80 -19.97 26.31
N LYS A 283 -9.53 -20.01 25.89
CA LYS A 283 -8.40 -20.45 26.72
C LYS A 283 -7.95 -19.38 27.73
N THR A 284 -7.93 -18.11 27.32
CA THR A 284 -7.29 -17.02 28.07
C THR A 284 -8.28 -16.09 28.78
N GLY A 285 -9.56 -16.11 28.38
CA GLY A 285 -10.56 -15.14 28.82
C GLY A 285 -10.42 -13.75 28.16
N ILE A 286 -9.42 -13.54 27.30
CA ILE A 286 -9.22 -12.26 26.60
C ILE A 286 -10.25 -12.15 25.46
N PRO A 287 -11.04 -11.06 25.38
CA PRO A 287 -12.05 -10.91 24.35
C PRO A 287 -11.45 -10.74 22.95
N ILE A 288 -12.22 -11.12 21.93
CA ILE A 288 -11.85 -10.99 20.52
C ILE A 288 -12.07 -9.53 20.09
N ASP A 289 -11.00 -8.78 19.82
CA ASP A 289 -11.08 -7.46 19.19
C ASP A 289 -11.10 -7.62 17.66
N SER A 290 -12.28 -7.85 17.08
CA SER A 290 -12.49 -7.89 15.64
C SER A 290 -13.91 -7.48 15.26
N GLU A 291 -14.04 -6.64 14.24
CA GLU A 291 -15.33 -6.28 13.64
C GLU A 291 -16.03 -7.46 12.95
N HIS A 292 -15.32 -8.57 12.73
CA HIS A 292 -15.84 -9.77 12.09
C HIS A 292 -16.21 -10.87 13.09
N ALA A 293 -15.98 -10.66 14.39
CA ALA A 293 -16.15 -11.69 15.43
C ALA A 293 -17.55 -12.33 15.45
N ASN A 294 -18.58 -11.52 15.16
CA ASN A 294 -19.99 -11.93 15.19
C ASN A 294 -20.62 -12.03 13.80
N VAL A 295 -19.82 -11.96 12.72
CA VAL A 295 -20.32 -12.07 11.35
C VAL A 295 -20.52 -13.55 11.02
N HIS A 296 -21.70 -13.90 10.49
CA HIS A 296 -21.97 -15.27 10.04
C HIS A 296 -20.97 -15.70 8.95
N PRO A 297 -20.45 -16.94 8.92
CA PRO A 297 -19.46 -17.40 7.94
C PRO A 297 -19.79 -17.05 6.48
N ASP A 298 -21.06 -17.24 6.07
CA ASP A 298 -21.53 -16.94 4.70
C ASP A 298 -21.51 -15.43 4.35
N LYS A 299 -21.36 -14.56 5.35
CA LYS A 299 -21.32 -13.10 5.20
C LYS A 299 -19.92 -12.51 5.37
N LEU A 300 -18.90 -13.32 5.66
CA LEU A 300 -17.51 -12.84 5.82
C LEU A 300 -16.96 -12.17 4.55
N ARG A 301 -17.34 -12.68 3.39
CA ARG A 301 -16.93 -12.08 2.11
C ARG A 301 -17.46 -10.65 1.97
N GLU A 302 -18.73 -10.45 2.33
CA GLU A 302 -19.39 -9.15 2.31
C GLU A 302 -18.80 -8.21 3.37
N SER A 303 -18.45 -8.72 4.55
CA SER A 303 -17.84 -7.90 5.60
C SER A 303 -16.45 -7.39 5.23
N LEU A 304 -15.66 -8.17 4.49
CA LEU A 304 -14.33 -7.75 4.00
C LEU A 304 -14.40 -6.81 2.79
N SER A 305 -15.47 -6.89 2.01
CA SER A 305 -15.61 -6.14 0.75
C SER A 305 -15.57 -4.62 0.99
N PRO A 306 -14.77 -3.86 0.22
CA PRO A 306 -14.84 -2.40 0.25
C PRO A 306 -16.26 -1.91 -0.05
N PRO A 307 -16.68 -0.74 0.47
CA PRO A 307 -18.01 -0.20 0.21
C PRO A 307 -18.36 -0.12 -1.29
N MET A 308 -17.38 0.17 -2.14
CA MET A 308 -17.56 0.23 -3.61
C MET A 308 -17.98 -1.10 -4.24
N VAL A 309 -17.64 -2.24 -3.62
CA VAL A 309 -18.00 -3.59 -4.09
C VAL A 309 -19.38 -4.02 -3.55
N LYS A 310 -19.90 -3.35 -2.52
CA LYS A 310 -21.21 -3.66 -1.93
C LYS A 310 -22.38 -3.06 -2.71
N ALA A 311 -22.10 -2.09 -3.59
CA ALA A 311 -23.10 -1.34 -4.35
C ALA A 311 -23.32 -1.88 -5.78
N SER A 312 -22.72 -3.02 -6.13
CA SER A 312 -22.87 -3.69 -7.43
C SER A 312 -23.74 -4.92 -7.35
#